data_AF-A0AAN5D8B6-F1
#
_entry.id   AF-A0AAN5D8B6-F1
#
_cell.length_a   1.000
_cell.length_b   1.000
_cell.length_c   1.000
_cell.angle_alpha   90.00
_cell.angle_beta   90.00
_cell.angle_gamma   90.00
#
_symmetry.space_group_name_H-M   'P 1'
#
loop_
_entity.id
_entity.type
_entity.pdbx_description
1 polymer ?
#
loop_
_entity_poly.entity_id
_entity_poly.type
_entity_poly.pdbx_seq_one_letter_code
_entity_poly.pdbx_strand_id
1 'polypeptide(L)'
;IPLITMHRVTILLLLSLGTANGLSCWETNDKGETVISSDPSYKFCALIYVGGHRAKLLGMSDDIERMSTYEGFLVNTPAYKVTSTCFSEAFDFAALGLGGRWTAKGPERITRCMCRDDLCNGHKTIAGFLGI
;
A
#
# COMPACT_ATOMS: atom_id res chain seq x y z
N ILE A 1 23.17 9.30 -42.79
CA ILE A 1 22.73 10.04 -41.58
C ILE A 1 23.99 10.30 -40.76
N PRO A 2 24.38 11.56 -40.49
CA PRO A 2 25.71 11.84 -39.95
C PRO A 2 25.85 11.30 -38.52
N LEU A 3 27.04 10.80 -38.18
CA LEU A 3 27.36 10.17 -36.88
C LEU A 3 26.98 11.06 -35.67
N ILE A 4 27.05 12.38 -35.85
CA ILE A 4 26.78 13.42 -34.85
C ILE A 4 25.30 13.46 -34.45
N THR A 5 24.38 13.20 -35.39
CA THR A 5 22.94 13.13 -35.09
C THR A 5 22.56 11.89 -34.28
N MET A 6 23.24 10.75 -34.47
CA MET A 6 23.00 9.56 -33.65
C MET A 6 23.37 9.79 -32.19
N HIS A 7 24.51 10.42 -31.90
CA HIS A 7 24.97 10.61 -30.52
C HIS A 7 24.04 11.51 -29.70
N ARG A 8 23.48 12.56 -30.34
CA ARG A 8 22.50 13.45 -29.68
C ARG A 8 21.18 12.76 -29.37
N VAL A 9 20.72 11.87 -30.26
CA VAL A 9 19.49 11.09 -30.05
C VAL A 9 19.68 10.06 -28.94
N THR A 10 20.85 9.41 -28.86
CA THR A 10 21.16 8.44 -27.80
C THR A 10 21.24 9.12 -26.42
N ILE A 11 21.84 10.32 -26.34
CA ILE A 11 21.91 11.09 -25.08
C ILE A 11 20.53 11.55 -24.63
N LEU A 12 19.65 11.98 -25.54
CA LEU A 12 18.27 12.34 -25.19
C LEU A 12 17.46 11.13 -24.70
N LEU A 13 17.63 9.96 -25.33
CA LEU A 13 17.00 8.72 -24.88
C LEU A 13 17.47 8.31 -23.47
N LEU A 14 18.77 8.44 -23.19
CA LEU A 14 19.37 8.13 -21.88
C LEU A 14 18.89 9.08 -20.77
N LEU A 15 18.61 10.35 -21.08
CA LEU A 15 18.04 11.31 -20.13
C LEU A 15 16.55 11.07 -19.83
N SER A 16 15.82 10.39 -20.72
CA SER A 16 14.41 10.03 -20.51
C SER A 16 14.17 8.76 -19.70
N LEU A 17 15.23 8.03 -19.35
CA LEU A 17 15.17 6.69 -18.74
C LEU A 17 15.10 6.67 -17.21
N GLY A 18 14.98 7.80 -16.52
CA GLY A 18 15.39 7.85 -15.11
C GLY A 18 14.54 8.65 -14.13
N THR A 19 13.21 8.58 -14.18
CA THR A 19 12.44 8.68 -12.93
C THR A 19 11.69 7.37 -12.77
N ALA A 20 12.24 6.46 -11.96
CA ALA A 20 11.49 5.34 -11.45
C ALA A 20 10.38 5.93 -10.56
N ASN A 21 9.25 6.24 -11.17
CA ASN A 21 8.09 6.73 -10.44
C ASN A 21 7.66 5.60 -9.52
N GLY A 22 7.74 5.86 -8.21
CA GLY A 22 7.15 4.98 -7.21
C GLY A 22 5.65 4.85 -7.39
N LEU A 23 5.07 3.90 -6.69
CA LEU A 23 3.61 3.73 -6.66
C LEU A 23 2.97 5.03 -6.17
N SER A 24 1.87 5.43 -6.79
CA SER A 24 1.05 6.55 -6.34
C SER A 24 -0.12 6.00 -5.53
N CYS A 25 -0.28 6.44 -4.30
CA CYS A 25 -1.31 5.95 -3.38
C CYS A 25 -2.20 7.08 -2.89
N TRP A 26 -3.45 6.75 -2.56
CA TRP A 26 -4.25 7.64 -1.72
C TRP A 26 -3.74 7.55 -0.29
N GLU A 27 -3.54 8.70 0.34
CA GLU A 27 -3.15 8.82 1.74
C GLU A 27 -4.15 9.65 2.52
N THR A 28 -4.31 9.32 3.80
CA THR A 28 -5.06 10.15 4.74
C THR A 28 -4.06 10.95 5.57
N ASN A 29 -4.04 12.28 5.35
CA ASN A 29 -3.14 13.18 6.07
C ASN A 29 -3.55 13.36 7.54
N ASP A 30 -2.76 14.12 8.30
CA ASP A 30 -3.01 14.38 9.73
C ASP A 30 -4.30 15.14 10.02
N LYS A 31 -4.87 15.81 9.00
CA LYS A 31 -6.17 16.50 9.08
C LYS A 31 -7.35 15.58 8.75
N GLY A 32 -7.09 14.31 8.40
CA GLY A 32 -8.10 13.36 7.96
C GLY A 32 -8.53 13.52 6.50
N GLU A 33 -7.84 14.35 5.72
CA GLU A 33 -8.13 14.58 4.31
C GLU A 33 -7.44 13.53 3.44
N THR A 34 -8.09 13.17 2.33
CA THR A 34 -7.54 12.23 1.36
C THR A 34 -6.72 12.98 0.31
N VAL A 35 -5.44 12.64 0.17
CA VAL A 35 -4.49 13.24 -0.78
C VAL A 35 -3.82 12.15 -1.61
N ILE A 36 -3.21 12.52 -2.74
CA ILE A 36 -2.36 11.61 -3.51
C ILE A 36 -0.91 11.83 -3.06
N SER A 37 -0.22 10.74 -2.73
CA SER A 37 1.22 10.72 -2.47
C SER A 37 1.89 9.74 -3.41
N SER A 38 3.08 10.08 -3.89
CA SER A 38 3.89 9.21 -4.74
C SER A 38 5.29 9.15 -4.14
N ASP A 39 5.72 7.96 -3.73
CA ASP A 39 7.04 7.75 -3.14
C ASP A 39 7.71 6.52 -3.80
N PRO A 40 8.96 6.64 -4.30
CA PRO A 40 9.73 5.52 -4.85
C PRO A 40 9.88 4.31 -3.93
N SER A 41 9.76 4.50 -2.62
CA SER A 41 9.82 3.44 -1.61
C SER A 41 8.53 2.64 -1.50
N TYR A 42 7.39 3.18 -1.96
CA TYR A 42 6.11 2.49 -1.85
C TYR A 42 6.12 1.20 -2.67
N LYS A 43 5.80 0.10 -2.00
CA LYS A 43 5.62 -1.23 -2.57
C LYS A 43 4.16 -1.57 -2.81
N PHE A 44 3.28 -1.07 -1.95
CA PHE A 44 1.84 -1.31 -1.98
C PHE A 44 1.07 -0.08 -1.54
N CYS A 45 -0.19 0.05 -1.96
CA CYS A 45 -1.15 0.95 -1.34
C CYS A 45 -2.06 0.15 -0.41
N ALA A 46 -2.44 0.74 0.72
CA ALA A 46 -3.25 0.07 1.72
C ALA A 46 -4.46 0.87 2.18
N LEU A 47 -5.48 0.12 2.60
CA LEU A 47 -6.68 0.56 3.32
C LEU A 47 -6.68 -0.13 4.69
N ILE A 48 -6.61 0.64 5.77
CA ILE A 48 -6.76 0.15 7.15
C ILE A 48 -8.17 0.50 7.63
N TYR A 49 -9.03 -0.50 7.75
CA TYR A 49 -10.41 -0.36 8.18
C TYR A 49 -10.58 -0.71 9.67
N VAL A 50 -11.15 0.23 10.43
CA VAL A 50 -11.33 0.14 11.91
C VAL A 50 -12.83 0.15 12.30
N GLY A 51 -13.73 -0.09 11.33
CA GLY A 51 -15.18 -0.14 11.58
C GLY A 51 -15.87 1.23 11.58
N GLY A 52 -17.18 1.23 11.28
CA GLY A 52 -18.06 2.38 11.50
C GLY A 52 -17.72 3.66 10.71
N HIS A 53 -17.23 3.53 9.47
CA HIS A 53 -16.74 4.60 8.57
C HIS A 53 -15.31 5.10 8.82
N ARG A 54 -14.56 4.51 9.76
CA ARG A 54 -13.16 4.87 9.97
C ARG A 54 -12.25 3.99 9.12
N ALA A 55 -11.59 4.63 8.16
CA ALA A 55 -10.63 4.04 7.27
C ALA A 55 -9.42 4.98 7.13
N LYS A 56 -8.21 4.42 7.13
CA LYS A 56 -6.97 5.14 6.79
C LYS A 56 -6.41 4.59 5.49
N LEU A 57 -6.10 5.50 4.58
CA LEU A 57 -5.42 5.20 3.32
C LEU A 57 -3.94 5.56 3.48
N LEU A 58 -3.03 4.73 2.95
CA LEU A 58 -1.59 4.97 3.04
C LEU A 58 -0.82 4.25 1.93
N GLY A 59 0.33 4.79 1.54
CA GLY A 59 1.40 4.03 0.90
C GLY A 59 2.14 3.16 1.92
N MET A 60 2.56 1.97 1.51
CA MET A 60 3.28 1.00 2.33
C MET A 60 4.69 0.80 1.79
N SER A 61 5.66 0.94 2.67
CA SER A 61 7.09 0.83 2.42
C SER A 61 7.75 0.13 3.61
N ASP A 62 9.00 -0.30 3.43
CA ASP A 62 9.73 -1.11 4.42
C ASP A 62 10.01 -0.39 5.76
N ASP A 63 9.92 0.93 5.80
CA ASP A 63 10.02 1.77 6.99
C ASP A 63 8.75 1.71 7.86
N ILE A 64 7.59 1.44 7.26
CA ILE A 64 6.30 1.31 7.96
C ILE A 64 6.13 -0.12 8.48
N GLU A 65 6.35 -1.10 7.60
CA GLU A 65 6.21 -2.51 7.91
C GLU A 65 7.10 -3.33 6.99
N ARG A 66 7.60 -4.48 7.46
CA ARG A 66 8.53 -5.30 6.68
C ARG A 66 7.81 -5.95 5.49
N MET A 67 7.96 -5.38 4.29
CA MET A 67 7.19 -5.73 3.09
C MET A 67 7.54 -7.11 2.54
N SER A 68 8.73 -7.63 2.85
CA SER A 68 9.14 -8.99 2.45
C SER A 68 8.14 -10.09 2.85
N THR A 69 7.34 -9.87 3.89
CA THR A 69 6.28 -10.79 4.33
C THR A 69 5.15 -10.89 3.30
N TYR A 70 4.84 -9.79 2.61
CA TYR A 70 3.75 -9.69 1.65
C TYR A 70 4.19 -9.99 0.22
N GLU A 71 5.45 -9.69 -0.13
CA GLU A 71 5.99 -9.92 -1.47
C GLU A 71 5.91 -11.38 -1.91
N GLY A 72 6.11 -12.33 -0.99
CA GLY A 72 5.95 -13.76 -1.30
C GLY A 72 4.57 -14.13 -1.81
N PHE A 73 3.52 -13.46 -1.31
CA PHE A 73 2.12 -13.75 -1.65
C PHE A 73 1.59 -12.88 -2.80
N LEU A 74 2.00 -11.61 -2.84
CA LEU A 74 1.48 -10.61 -3.79
C LEU A 74 2.33 -10.46 -5.06
N VAL A 75 3.60 -10.89 -5.04
CA VAL A 75 4.55 -10.68 -6.15
C VAL A 75 4.98 -11.99 -6.81
N ASN A 76 5.17 -13.06 -6.04
CA ASN A 76 5.93 -14.22 -6.49
C ASN A 76 5.11 -15.48 -6.84
N THR A 77 3.79 -15.39 -7.03
CA THR A 77 2.97 -16.57 -7.35
C THR A 77 2.79 -16.74 -8.87
N PRO A 78 3.50 -17.67 -9.54
CA PRO A 78 3.51 -17.77 -11.01
C PRO A 78 2.19 -18.28 -11.60
N ALA A 79 1.32 -18.87 -10.79
CA ALA A 79 0.05 -19.42 -11.22
C ALA A 79 -1.08 -18.38 -11.28
N TYR A 80 -0.98 -17.27 -10.55
CA TYR A 80 -2.02 -16.23 -10.48
C TYR A 80 -1.43 -14.89 -10.06
N LYS A 81 -1.82 -13.81 -10.75
CA LYS A 81 -1.47 -12.43 -10.37
C LYS A 81 -2.44 -11.95 -9.30
N VAL A 82 -2.04 -11.97 -8.02
CA VAL A 82 -2.82 -11.34 -6.95
C VAL A 82 -2.68 -9.83 -7.08
N THR A 83 -3.76 -9.14 -7.43
CA THR A 83 -3.78 -7.67 -7.57
C THR A 83 -4.11 -6.98 -6.24
N SER A 84 -4.88 -7.64 -5.38
CA SER A 84 -5.27 -7.14 -4.07
C SER A 84 -5.51 -8.27 -3.07
N THR A 85 -5.35 -7.97 -1.78
CA THR A 85 -5.61 -8.92 -0.68
C THR A 85 -6.09 -8.16 0.56
N CYS A 86 -6.84 -8.82 1.44
CA CYS A 86 -7.20 -8.28 2.75
C CYS A 86 -6.82 -9.26 3.86
N PHE A 87 -6.20 -8.74 4.91
CA PHE A 87 -5.84 -9.45 6.14
C PHE A 87 -6.74 -8.96 7.27
N SER A 88 -7.30 -9.88 8.06
CA SER A 88 -8.00 -9.55 9.30
C SER A 88 -7.19 -10.07 10.47
N GLU A 89 -6.57 -9.15 11.20
CA GLU A 89 -5.77 -9.46 12.37
C GLU A 89 -6.59 -9.26 13.63
N ALA A 90 -6.46 -10.20 14.56
CA ALA A 90 -7.07 -10.12 15.88
C ALA A 90 -5.97 -9.83 16.91
N PHE A 91 -6.08 -8.69 17.58
CA PHE A 91 -5.17 -8.24 18.62
C PHE A 91 -5.78 -8.56 19.98
N ASP A 92 -5.19 -9.53 20.68
CA ASP A 92 -5.50 -9.81 22.07
C ASP A 92 -4.61 -8.98 22.99
N PHE A 93 -5.07 -7.78 23.31
CA PHE A 93 -4.35 -6.89 24.22
C PHE A 93 -4.32 -7.41 25.67
N ALA A 94 -5.21 -8.34 26.04
CA ALA A 94 -5.16 -8.97 27.36
C ALA A 94 -3.99 -9.95 27.45
N ALA A 95 -3.74 -10.73 26.40
CA ALA A 95 -2.59 -11.63 26.31
C ALA A 95 -1.24 -10.88 26.29
N LEU A 96 -1.22 -9.64 25.82
CA LEU A 96 -0.03 -8.77 25.81
C LEU A 96 0.28 -8.09 27.15
N GLY A 97 -0.49 -8.37 28.21
CA GLY A 97 -0.25 -7.81 29.54
C GLY A 97 -0.51 -6.30 29.64
N LEU A 98 -1.14 -5.70 28.62
CA LEU A 98 -1.62 -4.32 28.64
C LEU A 98 -2.91 -4.24 29.47
N GLY A 99 -2.76 -4.47 30.78
CA GLY A 99 -3.86 -4.50 31.74
C GLY A 99 -4.60 -3.17 31.81
N GLY A 100 -5.94 -3.22 31.83
CA GLY A 100 -6.81 -2.05 31.95
C GLY A 100 -8.16 -2.23 31.24
N ARG A 101 -8.78 -1.11 30.87
CA ARG A 101 -10.11 -1.02 30.22
C ARG A 101 -10.25 -1.81 28.90
N TRP A 102 -9.13 -2.30 28.36
CA TRP A 102 -9.00 -3.01 27.09
C TRP A 102 -9.19 -4.54 27.22
N THR A 103 -8.98 -5.11 28.40
CA THR A 103 -9.13 -6.57 28.62
C THR A 103 -10.58 -7.04 28.66
N ALA A 104 -11.53 -6.12 28.89
CA ALA A 104 -12.95 -6.44 29.02
C ALA A 104 -13.71 -6.58 27.68
N LYS A 105 -13.07 -6.26 26.53
CA LYS A 105 -13.76 -6.18 25.23
C LYS A 105 -13.45 -7.34 24.27
N GLY A 106 -12.63 -8.30 24.67
CA GLY A 106 -12.16 -9.37 23.78
C GLY A 106 -11.17 -8.86 22.73
N PRO A 107 -10.74 -9.71 21.79
CA PRO A 107 -9.74 -9.34 20.80
C PRO A 107 -10.27 -8.27 19.84
N GLU A 108 -9.50 -7.19 19.66
CA GLU A 108 -9.83 -6.15 18.69
C GLU A 108 -9.41 -6.59 17.29
N ARG A 109 -10.28 -6.38 16.29
CA ARG A 109 -9.99 -6.76 14.91
C ARG A 109 -9.64 -5.54 14.07
N ILE A 110 -8.51 -5.62 13.38
CA ILE A 110 -8.12 -4.63 12.36
C ILE A 110 -8.11 -5.35 11.03
N THR A 111 -8.77 -4.76 10.03
CA THR A 111 -8.70 -5.28 8.67
C THR A 111 -7.84 -4.37 7.82
N ARG A 112 -6.79 -4.91 7.21
CA ARG A 112 -5.92 -4.20 6.27
C ARG A 112 -6.08 -4.81 4.89
N CYS A 113 -6.37 -3.99 3.90
CA CYS A 113 -6.37 -4.40 2.50
C CYS A 113 -5.20 -3.75 1.77
N MET A 114 -4.52 -4.48 0.90
CA MET A 114 -3.32 -4.05 0.19
C MET A 114 -3.44 -4.37 -1.30
N CYS A 115 -2.87 -3.50 -2.14
CA CYS A 115 -2.86 -3.64 -3.60
C CYS A 115 -1.60 -3.01 -4.19
N ARG A 116 -1.27 -3.35 -5.43
CA ARG A 116 0.05 -3.04 -6.06
C ARG A 116 -0.07 -2.27 -7.38
N ASP A 117 -1.15 -1.53 -7.55
CA ASP A 117 -1.40 -0.69 -8.72
C ASP A 117 -1.62 0.76 -8.29
N ASP A 118 -1.37 1.73 -9.17
CA ASP A 118 -1.54 3.14 -8.81
C ASP A 118 -2.98 3.43 -8.37
N LEU A 119 -3.09 4.13 -7.25
CA LEU A 119 -4.33 4.66 -6.68
C LEU A 119 -5.39 3.58 -6.37
N CYS A 120 -4.99 2.32 -6.29
CA CYS A 120 -5.88 1.17 -6.11
C CYS A 120 -6.62 1.17 -4.76
N ASN A 121 -6.13 1.92 -3.76
CA ASN A 121 -6.75 2.05 -2.45
C ASN A 121 -7.78 3.21 -2.35
N GLY A 122 -8.34 3.68 -3.48
CA GLY A 122 -9.27 4.81 -3.49
C GLY A 122 -10.61 4.59 -2.78
N HIS A 123 -10.94 3.34 -2.45
CA HIS A 123 -12.17 3.00 -1.73
C HIS A 123 -11.95 3.01 -0.21
N LYS A 124 -12.92 3.58 0.52
CA LYS A 124 -12.90 3.67 2.00
C LYS A 124 -13.61 2.50 2.70
N THR A 125 -14.05 1.50 1.93
CA THR A 125 -14.72 0.29 2.42
C THR A 125 -14.02 -0.95 1.87
N ILE A 126 -14.08 -2.06 2.60
CA ILE A 126 -13.49 -3.34 2.17
C ILE A 126 -14.18 -3.82 0.88
N ALA A 127 -15.52 -3.74 0.82
CA ALA A 127 -16.29 -4.11 -0.35
C ALA A 127 -15.89 -3.31 -1.59
N GLY A 128 -15.82 -1.97 -1.45
CA GLY A 128 -15.36 -1.11 -2.54
C GLY A 128 -13.92 -1.40 -2.96
N PHE A 129 -13.03 -1.67 -2.00
CA PHE A 129 -11.63 -2.02 -2.28
C PHE A 129 -11.49 -3.32 -3.07
N LEU A 130 -12.33 -4.32 -2.77
CA LEU A 130 -12.35 -5.61 -3.45
C LEU A 130 -13.18 -5.61 -4.74
N GLY A 131 -13.94 -4.55 -5.01
CA GLY A 131 -14.84 -4.48 -6.16
C GLY A 131 -16.04 -5.41 -6.06
N ILE A 132 -16.54 -5.67 -4.85
CA ILE A 132 -17.70 -6.55 -4.56
C ILE A 132 -18.85 -5.79 -3.89
#